data_AF-A0A8T3P6R0-F1
#
_entry.id   AF-A0A8T3P6R0-F1
#
_cell.length_a   1.000
_cell.length_b   1.000
_cell.length_c   1.000
_cell.angle_alpha   90.00
_cell.angle_beta   90.00
_cell.angle_gamma   90.00
#
_symmetry.space_group_name_H-M   'P 1'
#
loop_
_entity.id
_entity.type
_entity.pdbx_description
1 polymer ?
#
loop_
_entity_poly.entity_id
_entity_poly.type
_entity_poly.pdbx_seq_one_letter_code
_entity_poly.pdbx_strand_id
1 'polypeptide(L)'
;MTASATTIPATRAAPRSPRAATWAAFAACVVRDLTVLDKNLQRFVPSAVLQPALLVFVFTYLFPLIGQAVGGEQGAARFSTLLLPGIVAHSIVFAGIFTVGMNLMLELEAEELEDRVLAPAPIATAAVAKIAAGALQAFVAALIVFPVAAFLPATDVDLQIDWPVFLTVLPLACVAAASLGLALGTLFEPRSGPLLFSVVALPMSFFGAVFYTWDSLEPVPVIQGAVLANPLLYMSEGLRAATVVGVDHLSLVAVYGVLAGFAILLAVIGIHGFRRHIVD
;
A
#
# COMPACT_ATOMS: atom_id res chain seq x y z
N MET A 1 54.16 40.57 -9.96
CA MET A 1 52.90 39.98 -10.48
C MET A 1 52.03 39.62 -9.29
N THR A 2 51.14 40.53 -8.89
CA THR A 2 50.22 40.39 -7.77
C THR A 2 48.94 39.71 -8.26
N ALA A 3 48.67 38.49 -7.80
CA ALA A 3 47.47 37.75 -8.12
C ALA A 3 46.24 38.45 -7.50
N SER A 4 45.35 38.98 -8.35
CA SER A 4 44.04 39.48 -7.92
C SER A 4 43.15 38.29 -7.60
N ALA A 5 42.69 38.21 -6.35
CA ALA A 5 41.68 37.25 -5.93
C ALA A 5 40.32 37.68 -6.51
N THR A 6 39.80 36.90 -7.46
CA THR A 6 38.44 37.04 -7.95
C THR A 6 37.46 36.59 -6.86
N THR A 7 36.88 37.53 -6.13
CA THR A 7 35.71 37.28 -5.28
C THR A 7 34.51 36.94 -6.14
N ILE A 8 34.10 35.67 -6.14
CA ILE A 8 32.82 35.23 -6.71
C ILE A 8 31.69 35.85 -5.87
N PRO A 9 30.75 36.60 -6.45
CA PRO A 9 29.63 37.13 -5.70
C PRO A 9 28.76 35.96 -5.23
N ALA A 10 28.64 35.80 -3.91
CA ALA A 10 27.69 34.86 -3.32
C ALA A 10 26.27 35.36 -3.64
N THR A 11 25.65 34.80 -4.68
CA THR A 11 24.24 35.02 -5.00
C THR A 11 23.43 34.44 -3.85
N ARG A 12 23.07 35.28 -2.86
CA ARG A 12 22.13 34.91 -1.81
C ARG A 12 20.78 34.65 -2.49
N ALA A 13 20.45 33.37 -2.69
CA ALA A 13 19.12 32.96 -3.09
C ALA A 13 18.11 33.58 -2.10
N ALA A 14 17.09 34.25 -2.64
CA ALA A 14 16.07 34.91 -1.83
C ALA A 14 15.49 33.92 -0.80
N PRO A 15 15.20 34.37 0.44
CA PRO A 15 14.64 33.49 1.47
C PRO A 15 13.30 32.97 0.99
N ARG A 16 13.25 31.69 0.58
CA ARG A 16 12.00 30.99 0.30
C ARG A 16 11.17 30.99 1.58
N SER A 17 9.86 31.25 1.46
CA SER A 17 8.98 31.18 2.64
C SER A 17 9.11 29.79 3.29
N PRO A 18 9.06 29.67 4.63
CA PRO A 18 9.24 28.38 5.31
C PRO A 18 8.33 27.29 4.76
N ARG A 19 7.08 27.64 4.40
CA ARG A 19 6.12 26.72 3.75
C ARG A 19 6.58 26.28 2.36
N ALA A 20 7.10 27.18 1.54
CA ALA A 20 7.63 26.83 0.22
C ALA A 20 8.88 25.95 0.32
N ALA A 21 9.72 26.15 1.34
CA ALA A 21 10.86 25.29 1.61
C ALA A 21 10.43 23.88 2.05
N THR A 22 9.45 23.76 2.95
CA THR A 22 8.88 22.46 3.37
C THR A 22 8.23 21.72 2.21
N TRP A 23 7.45 22.41 1.37
CA TRP A 23 6.84 21.81 0.19
C TRP A 23 7.87 21.37 -0.85
N ALA A 24 8.88 22.19 -1.11
CA ALA A 24 9.96 21.84 -2.03
C ALA A 24 10.74 20.61 -1.54
N ALA A 25 11.00 20.50 -0.23
CA ALA A 25 11.65 19.33 0.37
C ALA A 25 10.78 18.07 0.23
N PHE A 26 9.48 18.17 0.54
CA PHE A 26 8.52 17.08 0.33
C PHE A 26 8.50 16.62 -1.13
N ALA A 27 8.32 17.55 -2.06
CA ALA A 27 8.27 17.26 -3.49
C ALA A 27 9.58 16.63 -3.99
N ALA A 28 10.73 17.13 -3.53
CA ALA A 28 12.03 16.56 -3.88
C ALA A 28 12.17 15.11 -3.38
N CYS A 29 11.73 14.80 -2.16
CA CYS A 29 11.72 13.43 -1.64
C CYS A 29 10.82 12.52 -2.48
N VAL A 30 9.60 12.94 -2.77
CA VAL A 30 8.65 12.15 -3.57
C VAL A 30 9.20 11.92 -4.99
N VAL A 31 9.70 12.96 -5.66
CA VAL A 31 10.27 12.86 -7.01
C VAL A 31 11.49 11.95 -7.04
N ARG A 32 12.36 12.03 -6.02
CA ARG A 32 13.51 11.14 -5.89
C ARG A 32 13.05 9.68 -5.80
N ASP A 33 12.11 9.38 -4.91
CA ASP A 33 11.65 8.01 -4.67
C ASP A 33 10.92 7.43 -5.91
N LEU A 34 10.20 8.26 -6.66
CA LEU A 34 9.61 7.88 -7.96
C LEU A 34 10.66 7.66 -9.04
N THR A 35 11.70 8.47 -9.09
CA THR A 35 12.81 8.29 -10.05
C THR A 35 13.56 6.99 -9.76
N VAL A 36 13.72 6.63 -8.48
CA VAL A 36 14.31 5.35 -8.07
C VAL A 36 13.40 4.18 -8.45
N LEU A 37 12.08 4.33 -8.28
CA LEU A 37 11.12 3.31 -8.69
C LEU A 37 11.19 3.04 -10.20
N ASP A 38 11.20 4.08 -11.02
CA ASP A 38 11.28 3.95 -12.49
C ASP A 38 12.55 3.18 -12.92
N LYS A 39 13.69 3.49 -12.30
CA LYS A 39 14.95 2.77 -12.54
C LYS A 39 14.94 1.32 -12.06
N ASN A 40 14.19 1.04 -10.99
CA ASN A 40 14.07 -0.30 -10.39
C ASN A 40 12.80 -1.05 -10.82
N LEU A 41 12.08 -0.55 -11.83
CA LEU A 41 10.78 -1.10 -12.24
C LEU A 41 10.88 -2.57 -12.63
N GLN A 42 12.00 -2.95 -13.25
CA GLN A 42 12.30 -4.34 -13.63
C GLN A 42 12.38 -5.30 -12.43
N ARG A 43 12.72 -4.81 -11.24
CA ARG A 43 12.74 -5.61 -10.00
C ARG A 43 11.44 -5.49 -9.24
N PHE A 44 10.84 -4.29 -9.23
CA PHE A 44 9.58 -4.00 -8.52
C PHE A 44 8.39 -4.73 -9.12
N VAL A 45 8.22 -4.71 -10.45
CA VAL A 45 7.03 -5.28 -11.09
C VAL A 45 6.93 -6.78 -10.83
N PRO A 46 7.98 -7.61 -11.05
CA PRO A 46 7.88 -9.03 -10.74
C PRO A 46 7.61 -9.30 -9.26
N SER A 47 8.25 -8.60 -8.32
CA SER A 47 8.05 -8.87 -6.90
C SER A 47 6.67 -8.43 -6.39
N ALA A 48 6.14 -7.30 -6.90
CA ALA A 48 4.84 -6.78 -6.49
C ALA A 48 3.67 -7.46 -7.21
N VAL A 49 3.85 -7.95 -8.44
CA VAL A 49 2.77 -8.45 -9.31
C VAL A 49 2.74 -9.97 -9.37
N LEU A 50 3.88 -10.67 -9.31
CA LEU A 50 3.90 -12.11 -9.55
C LEU A 50 3.06 -12.88 -8.54
N GLN A 51 3.16 -12.56 -7.24
CA GLN A 51 2.37 -13.24 -6.22
C GLN A 51 0.85 -13.00 -6.40
N PRO A 52 0.36 -11.75 -6.50
CA PRO A 52 -1.05 -11.51 -6.77
C PRO A 52 -1.54 -12.09 -8.11
N ALA A 53 -0.74 -12.00 -9.17
CA ALA A 53 -1.08 -12.56 -10.47
C ALA A 53 -1.19 -14.09 -10.43
N LEU A 54 -0.32 -14.76 -9.68
CA LEU A 54 -0.45 -16.20 -9.42
C LEU A 54 -1.72 -16.53 -8.65
N LEU A 55 -2.13 -15.70 -7.67
CA LEU A 55 -3.40 -15.90 -6.97
C LEU A 55 -4.59 -15.75 -7.92
N VAL A 56 -4.64 -14.70 -8.74
CA VAL A 56 -5.67 -14.55 -9.79
C VAL A 56 -5.66 -15.78 -10.68
N PHE A 57 -4.50 -16.13 -11.25
CA PHE A 57 -4.37 -17.28 -12.16
C PHE A 57 -4.91 -18.57 -11.53
N VAL A 58 -4.50 -18.89 -10.31
CA VAL A 58 -4.91 -20.14 -9.66
C VAL A 58 -6.42 -20.16 -9.39
N PHE A 59 -6.96 -19.10 -8.78
CA PHE A 59 -8.33 -19.11 -8.29
C PHE A 59 -9.39 -18.78 -9.35
N THR A 60 -9.06 -17.95 -10.34
CA THR A 60 -10.03 -17.47 -11.35
C THR A 60 -9.82 -18.09 -12.73
N TYR A 61 -8.69 -18.76 -12.97
CA TYR A 61 -8.41 -19.46 -14.23
C TYR A 61 -8.22 -20.96 -14.01
N LEU A 62 -7.22 -21.39 -13.24
CA LEU A 62 -6.85 -22.81 -13.12
C LEU A 62 -7.94 -23.65 -12.44
N PHE A 63 -8.44 -23.24 -11.28
CA PHE A 63 -9.48 -23.97 -10.53
C PHE A 63 -10.80 -24.10 -11.30
N PRO A 64 -11.33 -23.03 -11.92
CA PRO A 64 -12.47 -23.15 -12.84
C PRO A 64 -12.21 -24.09 -14.01
N LEU A 65 -11.03 -24.03 -14.62
CA LEU A 65 -10.69 -24.84 -15.79
C LEU A 65 -10.68 -26.36 -15.50
N ILE A 66 -10.24 -26.76 -14.30
CA ILE A 66 -10.21 -28.17 -13.89
C ILE A 66 -11.51 -28.64 -13.20
N GLY A 67 -12.56 -27.80 -13.18
CA GLY A 67 -13.83 -28.10 -12.52
C GLY A 67 -13.76 -28.14 -10.99
N GLN A 68 -12.77 -27.48 -10.38
CA GLN A 68 -12.57 -27.37 -8.92
C GLN A 68 -12.80 -25.94 -8.42
N ALA A 69 -13.63 -25.17 -9.11
CA ALA A 69 -14.00 -23.84 -8.65
C ALA A 69 -14.69 -23.88 -7.29
N VAL A 70 -14.39 -22.89 -6.46
CA VAL A 70 -15.09 -22.69 -5.18
C VAL A 70 -16.55 -22.34 -5.49
N GLY A 71 -17.48 -23.14 -4.97
CA GLY A 71 -18.91 -23.03 -5.29
C GLY A 71 -19.35 -23.87 -6.51
N GLY A 72 -18.49 -24.72 -7.07
CA GLY A 72 -18.78 -25.57 -8.23
C GLY A 72 -18.79 -24.82 -9.55
N GLU A 73 -19.08 -25.51 -10.66
CA GLU A 73 -19.05 -24.92 -12.02
C GLU A 73 -19.98 -23.71 -12.16
N GLN A 74 -21.16 -23.74 -11.52
CA GLN A 74 -22.14 -22.65 -11.57
C GLN A 74 -21.74 -21.44 -10.70
N GLY A 75 -20.91 -21.66 -9.66
CA GLY A 75 -20.44 -20.60 -8.75
C GLY A 75 -19.12 -19.96 -9.18
N ALA A 76 -18.40 -20.56 -10.13
CA ALA A 76 -17.05 -20.17 -10.53
C ALA A 76 -16.95 -18.69 -10.97
N ALA A 77 -17.87 -18.24 -11.84
CA ALA A 77 -17.88 -16.87 -12.33
C ALA A 77 -18.15 -15.85 -11.22
N ARG A 78 -19.10 -16.17 -10.33
CA ARG A 78 -19.42 -15.32 -9.16
C ARG A 78 -18.23 -15.24 -8.21
N PHE A 79 -17.57 -16.36 -7.94
CA PHE A 79 -16.39 -16.40 -7.09
C PHE A 79 -15.23 -15.58 -7.67
N SER A 80 -14.93 -15.74 -8.96
CA SER A 80 -13.92 -14.93 -9.67
C SER A 80 -14.19 -13.43 -9.54
N THR A 81 -15.45 -13.03 -9.72
CA THR A 81 -15.89 -11.63 -9.60
C THR A 81 -15.74 -11.07 -8.18
N LEU A 82 -16.00 -11.88 -7.15
CA LEU A 82 -15.87 -11.48 -5.75
C LEU A 82 -14.41 -11.44 -5.25
N LEU A 83 -13.55 -12.29 -5.81
CA LEU A 83 -12.14 -12.39 -5.43
C LEU A 83 -11.30 -11.23 -5.96
N LEU A 84 -11.57 -10.82 -7.20
CA LEU A 84 -10.75 -9.86 -7.94
C LEU A 84 -10.43 -8.59 -7.13
N PRO A 85 -11.41 -7.91 -6.49
CA PRO A 85 -11.15 -6.68 -5.75
C PRO A 85 -10.32 -6.93 -4.48
N GLY A 86 -10.51 -8.09 -3.86
CA GLY A 86 -9.71 -8.53 -2.71
C GLY A 86 -8.25 -8.78 -3.07
N ILE A 87 -7.98 -9.39 -4.24
CA ILE A 87 -6.60 -9.62 -4.72
C ILE A 87 -5.92 -8.29 -5.07
N VAL A 88 -6.67 -7.33 -5.63
CA VAL A 88 -6.16 -5.97 -5.84
C VAL A 88 -5.84 -5.30 -4.50
N ALA A 89 -6.72 -5.39 -3.49
CA ALA A 89 -6.47 -4.89 -2.15
C ALA A 89 -5.22 -5.51 -1.51
N HIS A 90 -5.06 -6.83 -1.63
CA HIS A 90 -3.88 -7.56 -1.17
C HIS A 90 -2.59 -7.03 -1.82
N SER A 91 -2.63 -6.77 -3.14
CA SER A 91 -1.50 -6.20 -3.88
C SER A 91 -1.12 -4.80 -3.37
N ILE A 92 -2.11 -3.96 -3.07
CA ILE A 92 -1.91 -2.61 -2.52
C ILE A 92 -1.23 -2.69 -1.15
N VAL A 93 -1.73 -3.55 -0.25
CA VAL A 93 -1.13 -3.72 1.09
C VAL A 93 0.29 -4.23 1.00
N PHE A 94 0.54 -5.24 0.17
CA PHE A 94 1.88 -5.81 0.01
C PHE A 94 2.85 -4.79 -0.58
N ALA A 95 2.43 -4.05 -1.61
CA ALA A 95 3.22 -2.96 -2.14
C ALA A 95 3.57 -1.94 -1.05
N GLY A 96 2.59 -1.48 -0.25
CA GLY A 96 2.84 -0.53 0.84
C GLY A 96 3.82 -1.05 1.90
N ILE A 97 3.68 -2.32 2.31
CA ILE A 97 4.58 -2.96 3.28
C ILE A 97 6.01 -3.05 2.73
N PHE A 98 6.19 -3.50 1.49
CA PHE A 98 7.51 -3.66 0.89
C PHE A 98 8.16 -2.32 0.58
N THR A 99 7.42 -1.39 -0.01
CA THR A 99 8.06 -0.17 -0.51
C THR A 99 8.32 0.88 0.55
N VAL A 100 7.56 0.85 1.65
CA VAL A 100 7.78 1.76 2.78
C VAL A 100 8.45 1.05 3.94
N GLY A 101 7.88 -0.07 4.39
CA GLY A 101 8.33 -0.77 5.59
C GLY A 101 9.71 -1.40 5.42
N MET A 102 9.85 -2.31 4.45
CA MET A 102 11.13 -2.99 4.22
C MET A 102 12.23 -2.03 3.79
N ASN A 103 11.93 -1.06 2.91
CA ASN A 103 12.91 -0.05 2.52
C ASN A 103 13.34 0.82 3.70
N LEU A 104 12.43 1.18 4.61
CA LEU A 104 12.80 1.91 5.83
C LEU A 104 13.69 1.06 6.74
N MET A 105 13.36 -0.22 6.94
CA MET A 105 14.17 -1.12 7.75
C MET A 105 15.60 -1.19 7.21
N LEU A 106 15.78 -1.32 5.89
CA LEU A 106 17.10 -1.30 5.25
C LEU A 106 17.81 0.07 5.41
N GLU A 107 17.08 1.19 5.29
CA GLU A 107 17.63 2.54 5.52
C GLU A 107 18.09 2.76 6.97
N LEU A 108 17.45 2.10 7.95
CA LEU A 108 17.85 2.15 9.36
C LEU A 108 19.00 1.20 9.67
N GLU A 109 19.20 0.17 8.84
CA GLU A 109 20.23 -0.84 8.99
C GLU A 109 21.58 -0.40 8.41
N ALA A 110 21.54 0.27 7.27
CA ALA A 110 22.67 1.02 6.76
C ALA A 110 22.86 2.25 7.65
N GLU A 111 24.05 2.51 8.18
CA GLU A 111 24.40 3.67 9.02
C GLU A 111 24.21 5.04 8.31
N GLU A 112 23.42 5.13 7.23
CA GLU A 112 23.03 6.35 6.51
C GLU A 112 22.22 7.34 7.35
N LEU A 113 21.83 6.99 8.58
CA LEU A 113 21.09 7.88 9.46
C LEU A 113 21.96 8.95 10.15
N GLU A 114 23.27 8.72 10.33
CA GLU A 114 24.18 9.73 10.89
C GLU A 114 24.28 10.98 10.00
N ASP A 115 24.22 10.81 8.67
CA ASP A 115 24.31 11.92 7.70
C ASP A 115 22.97 12.65 7.50
N ARG A 116 21.83 12.03 7.86
CA ARG A 116 20.50 12.66 7.79
C ARG A 116 20.26 13.71 8.87
N VAL A 117 21.04 13.69 9.96
CA VAL A 117 21.07 14.75 10.98
C VAL A 117 21.49 16.11 10.37
N LEU A 118 22.19 16.11 9.24
CA LEU A 118 22.64 17.31 8.54
C LEU A 118 21.60 17.90 7.56
N ALA A 119 20.49 17.21 7.29
CA ALA A 119 19.47 17.67 6.36
C ALA A 119 18.45 18.60 7.05
N PRO A 120 18.26 19.86 6.60
CA PRO A 120 17.42 20.86 7.26
C PRO A 120 15.90 20.64 7.14
N ALA A 121 15.43 19.44 6.77
CA ALA A 121 14.01 19.16 6.59
C ALA A 121 13.37 18.63 7.88
N PRO A 122 12.14 19.06 8.25
CA PRO A 122 11.44 18.49 9.41
C PRO A 122 11.24 16.98 9.26
N ILE A 123 11.58 16.21 10.30
CA ILE A 123 11.47 14.74 10.32
C ILE A 123 10.07 14.26 9.91
N ALA A 124 9.02 14.94 10.41
CA ALA A 124 7.64 14.62 10.06
C ALA A 124 7.35 14.80 8.55
N THR A 125 7.95 15.79 7.90
CA THR A 125 7.80 16.00 6.45
C THR A 125 8.44 14.88 5.65
N ALA A 126 9.59 14.37 6.08
CA ALA A 126 10.23 13.22 5.45
C ALA A 126 9.39 11.94 5.61
N ALA A 127 8.81 11.70 6.79
CA ALA A 127 7.92 10.57 7.02
C ALA A 127 6.64 10.65 6.17
N VAL A 128 6.02 11.83 6.07
CA VAL A 128 4.84 12.03 5.20
C VAL A 128 5.20 11.88 3.72
N ALA A 129 6.40 12.31 3.30
CA ALA A 129 6.89 12.08 1.94
C ALA A 129 7.03 10.58 1.63
N LYS A 130 7.53 9.78 2.58
CA LYS A 130 7.60 8.32 2.44
C LYS A 130 6.21 7.68 2.30
N ILE A 131 5.23 8.12 3.10
CA ILE A 131 3.83 7.66 2.95
C ILE A 131 3.30 8.01 1.56
N ALA A 132 3.51 9.23 1.08
CA ALA A 132 3.04 9.66 -0.24
C ALA A 132 3.69 8.87 -1.38
N ALA A 133 5.01 8.68 -1.35
CA ALA A 133 5.74 7.89 -2.33
C ALA A 133 5.30 6.42 -2.32
N GLY A 134 5.15 5.83 -1.13
CA GLY A 134 4.63 4.48 -0.95
C GLY A 134 3.20 4.30 -1.44
N ALA A 135 2.33 5.28 -1.18
CA ALA A 135 0.95 5.24 -1.65
C ALA A 135 0.89 5.28 -3.19
N LEU A 136 1.76 6.08 -3.82
CA LEU A 136 1.86 6.13 -5.28
C LEU A 136 2.40 4.82 -5.86
N GLN A 137 3.37 4.18 -5.22
CA GLN A 137 3.84 2.85 -5.61
C GLN A 137 2.76 1.78 -5.47
N ALA A 138 1.99 1.80 -4.38
CA ALA A 138 0.87 0.90 -4.17
C ALA A 138 -0.25 1.14 -5.19
N PHE A 139 -0.46 2.39 -5.58
CA PHE A 139 -1.38 2.75 -6.67
C PHE A 139 -0.91 2.20 -8.03
N VAL A 140 0.38 2.30 -8.34
CA VAL A 140 0.97 1.70 -9.56
C VAL A 140 0.81 0.18 -9.53
N ALA A 141 1.03 -0.47 -8.39
CA ALA A 141 0.80 -1.91 -8.24
C ALA A 141 -0.67 -2.28 -8.50
N ALA A 142 -1.62 -1.52 -7.94
CA ALA A 142 -3.04 -1.71 -8.22
C ALA A 142 -3.36 -1.53 -9.71
N LEU A 143 -2.80 -0.52 -10.36
CA LEU A 143 -3.02 -0.23 -11.78
C LEU A 143 -2.48 -1.33 -12.70
N ILE A 144 -1.43 -2.04 -12.28
CA ILE A 144 -0.90 -3.19 -13.02
C ILE A 144 -1.71 -4.45 -12.74
N VAL A 145 -2.05 -4.71 -11.47
CA VAL A 145 -2.76 -5.93 -11.07
C VAL A 145 -4.23 -5.89 -11.52
N PHE A 146 -4.89 -4.74 -11.48
CA PHE A 146 -6.32 -4.65 -11.81
C PHE A 146 -6.64 -5.12 -13.24
N PRO A 147 -5.93 -4.69 -14.31
CA PRO A 147 -6.10 -5.24 -15.65
C PRO A 147 -5.79 -6.74 -15.73
N VAL A 148 -4.70 -7.20 -15.10
CA VAL A 148 -4.38 -8.62 -15.06
C VAL A 148 -5.54 -9.40 -14.44
N ALA A 149 -6.08 -8.89 -13.34
CA ALA A 149 -7.18 -9.51 -12.63
C ALA A 149 -8.48 -9.49 -13.44
N ALA A 150 -8.70 -8.48 -14.29
CA ALA A 150 -9.87 -8.37 -15.18
C ALA A 150 -9.78 -9.24 -16.44
N PHE A 151 -8.59 -9.42 -17.04
CA PHE A 151 -8.43 -10.12 -18.32
C PHE A 151 -7.97 -11.58 -18.21
N LEU A 152 -7.40 -11.97 -17.07
CA LEU A 152 -6.89 -13.33 -16.85
C LEU A 152 -7.93 -14.42 -16.51
N PRO A 153 -9.07 -14.14 -15.86
CA PRO A 153 -10.05 -15.17 -15.50
C PRO A 153 -10.56 -15.99 -16.69
N ALA A 154 -10.78 -17.29 -16.48
CA ALA A 154 -11.35 -18.20 -17.49
C ALA A 154 -12.88 -18.08 -17.62
N THR A 155 -13.51 -17.33 -16.72
CA THR A 155 -14.96 -17.16 -16.60
C THR A 155 -15.31 -15.69 -16.77
N ASP A 156 -16.48 -15.41 -17.34
CA ASP A 156 -16.93 -14.03 -17.53
C ASP A 156 -17.02 -13.31 -16.18
N VAL A 157 -16.32 -12.17 -16.08
CA VAL A 157 -16.33 -11.32 -14.89
C VAL A 157 -17.19 -10.10 -15.17
N ASP A 158 -18.27 -9.94 -14.40
CA ASP A 158 -19.13 -8.76 -14.47
C ASP A 158 -18.55 -7.66 -13.56
N LEU A 159 -17.63 -6.87 -14.11
CA LEU A 159 -17.08 -5.70 -13.45
C LEU A 159 -17.89 -4.46 -13.82
N GLN A 160 -18.70 -3.99 -12.87
CA GLN A 160 -19.42 -2.73 -12.99
C GLN A 160 -18.79 -1.74 -12.01
N ILE A 161 -18.04 -0.79 -12.57
CA ILE A 161 -17.25 0.16 -11.79
C ILE A 161 -18.13 1.35 -11.40
N ASP A 162 -18.40 1.49 -10.10
CA ASP A 162 -18.84 2.74 -9.49
C ASP A 162 -17.63 3.68 -9.40
N TRP A 163 -17.47 4.51 -10.42
CA TRP A 163 -16.34 5.43 -10.54
C TRP A 163 -16.17 6.36 -9.33
N PRO A 164 -17.22 7.01 -8.79
CA PRO A 164 -17.12 7.78 -7.56
C PRO A 164 -16.49 7.01 -6.39
N VAL A 165 -16.98 5.80 -6.11
CA VAL A 165 -16.46 4.98 -5.00
C VAL A 165 -15.05 4.50 -5.31
N PHE A 166 -14.79 4.02 -6.53
CA PHE A 166 -13.48 3.53 -6.93
C PHE A 166 -12.38 4.61 -6.81
N LEU A 167 -12.66 5.82 -7.34
CA LEU A 167 -11.72 6.94 -7.35
C LEU A 167 -11.44 7.52 -5.97
N THR A 168 -12.24 7.21 -4.96
CA THR A 168 -12.08 7.71 -3.58
C THR A 168 -11.55 6.64 -2.64
N VAL A 169 -12.02 5.39 -2.75
CA VAL A 169 -11.56 4.27 -1.92
C VAL A 169 -10.16 3.81 -2.29
N LEU A 170 -9.80 3.79 -3.58
CA LEU A 170 -8.50 3.29 -4.04
C LEU A 170 -7.34 4.14 -3.52
N PRO A 171 -7.34 5.49 -3.64
CA PRO A 171 -6.29 6.31 -3.03
C PRO A 171 -6.22 6.18 -1.51
N LEU A 172 -7.37 6.09 -0.84
CA LEU A 172 -7.43 5.92 0.61
C LEU A 172 -6.78 4.59 1.05
N ALA A 173 -7.08 3.50 0.32
CA ALA A 173 -6.48 2.18 0.51
C ALA A 173 -4.95 2.25 0.32
N CYS A 174 -4.47 2.95 -0.71
CA CYS A 174 -3.04 3.14 -0.95
C CYS A 174 -2.35 3.92 0.19
N VAL A 175 -2.97 4.97 0.70
CA VAL A 175 -2.45 5.74 1.85
C VAL A 175 -2.44 4.88 3.12
N ALA A 176 -3.49 4.10 3.38
CA ALA A 176 -3.55 3.18 4.50
C ALA A 176 -2.44 2.12 4.44
N ALA A 177 -2.21 1.53 3.26
CA ALA A 177 -1.15 0.55 3.02
C ALA A 177 0.25 1.14 3.22
N ALA A 178 0.51 2.33 2.71
CA ALA A 178 1.79 3.02 2.89
C ALA A 178 2.03 3.41 4.35
N SER A 179 0.97 3.85 5.05
CA SER A 179 1.01 4.18 6.48
C SER A 179 1.25 2.93 7.33
N LEU A 180 0.65 1.80 6.97
CA LEU A 180 0.92 0.49 7.56
C LEU A 180 2.38 0.10 7.37
N GLY A 181 2.91 0.22 6.15
CA GLY A 181 4.32 -0.05 5.85
C GLY A 181 5.25 0.80 6.72
N LEU A 182 5.00 2.10 6.84
CA LEU A 182 5.77 2.98 7.72
C LEU A 182 5.68 2.54 9.18
N ALA A 183 4.48 2.27 9.69
CA ALA A 183 4.28 1.81 11.06
C ALA A 183 5.08 0.53 11.33
N LEU A 184 4.94 -0.49 10.50
CA LEU A 184 5.66 -1.74 10.65
C LEU A 184 7.17 -1.55 10.55
N GLY A 185 7.66 -0.77 9.58
CA GLY A 185 9.09 -0.48 9.44
C GLY A 185 9.71 0.27 10.62
N THR A 186 8.89 0.89 11.48
CA THR A 186 9.34 1.57 12.71
C THR A 186 9.08 0.79 13.99
N LEU A 187 8.17 -0.19 13.97
CA LEU A 187 7.84 -1.03 15.12
C LEU A 187 8.75 -2.25 15.21
N PHE A 188 9.27 -2.69 14.08
CA PHE A 188 10.09 -3.89 13.94
C PHE A 188 11.57 -3.52 13.81
N GLU A 189 12.44 -4.35 14.38
CA GLU A 189 13.89 -4.21 14.23
C GLU A 189 14.30 -4.40 12.77
N PRO A 190 15.29 -3.67 12.24
CA PRO A 190 15.71 -3.74 10.83
C PRO A 190 15.90 -5.16 10.28
N ARG A 191 16.42 -6.08 11.11
CA ARG A 191 16.75 -7.46 10.74
C ARG A 191 15.54 -8.40 10.71
N SER A 192 14.35 -7.94 11.09
CA SER A 192 13.15 -8.77 11.28
C SER A 192 12.23 -8.83 10.06
N GLY A 193 12.71 -8.45 8.87
CA GLY A 193 11.94 -8.52 7.62
C GLY A 193 11.20 -9.85 7.39
N PRO A 194 11.84 -11.03 7.55
CA PRO A 194 11.14 -12.32 7.44
C PRO A 194 10.03 -12.54 8.48
N LEU A 195 10.19 -12.00 9.69
CA LEU A 195 9.17 -12.08 10.75
C LEU A 195 7.96 -11.19 10.42
N LEU A 196 8.20 -9.98 9.89
CA LEU A 196 7.14 -9.09 9.42
C LEU A 196 6.24 -9.81 8.41
N PHE A 197 6.85 -10.51 7.45
CA PHE A 197 6.07 -11.23 6.44
C PHE A 197 5.26 -12.40 7.03
N SER A 198 5.90 -13.25 7.84
CA SER A 198 5.29 -14.48 8.35
C SER A 198 4.27 -14.25 9.47
N VAL A 199 4.51 -13.26 10.35
CA VAL A 199 3.67 -13.00 11.53
C VAL A 199 2.61 -11.93 11.26
N VAL A 200 2.88 -10.96 10.38
CA VAL A 200 1.94 -9.86 10.12
C VAL A 200 1.29 -9.99 8.75
N ALA A 201 2.07 -9.97 7.67
CA ALA A 201 1.51 -9.91 6.32
C ALA A 201 0.68 -11.16 5.97
N LEU A 202 1.13 -12.35 6.36
CA LEU A 202 0.44 -13.60 6.05
C LEU A 202 -0.91 -13.71 6.79
N PRO A 203 -1.01 -13.59 8.14
CA PRO A 203 -2.32 -13.60 8.81
C PRO A 203 -3.23 -12.47 8.32
N MET A 204 -2.69 -11.27 8.11
CA MET A 204 -3.44 -10.14 7.58
C MET A 204 -4.10 -10.48 6.23
N SER A 205 -3.41 -11.22 5.36
CA SER A 205 -3.94 -11.60 4.05
C SER A 205 -5.14 -12.55 4.16
N PHE A 206 -5.03 -13.57 5.02
CA PHE A 206 -6.12 -14.53 5.22
C PHE A 206 -7.30 -13.94 5.99
N PHE A 207 -7.07 -13.05 6.94
CA PHE A 207 -8.11 -12.37 7.71
C PHE A 207 -8.60 -11.07 7.06
N GLY A 208 -8.17 -10.75 5.84
CA GLY A 208 -8.43 -9.48 5.16
C GLY A 208 -9.57 -9.50 4.17
N ALA A 209 -10.46 -10.52 4.21
CA ALA A 209 -11.54 -10.70 3.24
C ALA A 209 -11.07 -10.65 1.78
N VAL A 210 -9.85 -11.13 1.51
CA VAL A 210 -9.28 -11.24 0.15
C VAL A 210 -9.97 -12.37 -0.61
N PHE A 211 -10.15 -13.51 0.07
CA PHE A 211 -10.63 -14.75 -0.53
C PHE A 211 -12.12 -15.05 -0.31
N TYR A 212 -12.79 -14.19 0.45
CA TYR A 212 -14.19 -14.34 0.88
C TYR A 212 -14.79 -12.95 1.18
N THR A 213 -16.11 -12.89 1.35
CA THR A 213 -16.82 -11.65 1.76
C THR A 213 -17.02 -11.61 3.26
N TRP A 214 -17.07 -10.43 3.88
CA TRP A 214 -17.27 -10.34 5.33
C TRP A 214 -18.59 -11.02 5.80
N ASP A 215 -19.66 -10.92 5.01
CA ASP A 215 -20.96 -11.56 5.30
C ASP A 215 -20.87 -13.09 5.28
N SER A 216 -19.96 -13.69 4.51
CA SER A 216 -19.77 -15.15 4.51
C SER A 216 -19.27 -15.71 5.85
N LEU A 217 -18.81 -14.85 6.76
CA LEU A 217 -18.38 -15.21 8.11
C LEU A 217 -19.51 -15.19 9.15
N GLU A 218 -20.76 -14.89 8.77
CA GLU A 218 -21.93 -14.95 9.67
C GLU A 218 -22.02 -16.24 10.51
N PRO A 219 -21.70 -17.45 9.98
CA PRO A 219 -21.73 -18.68 10.77
C PRO A 219 -20.67 -18.72 11.90
N VAL A 220 -19.66 -17.84 11.88
CA VAL A 220 -18.53 -17.79 12.81
C VAL A 220 -18.37 -16.38 13.41
N PRO A 221 -19.31 -15.91 14.24
CA PRO A 221 -19.40 -14.50 14.67
C PRO A 221 -18.17 -13.99 15.42
N VAL A 222 -17.46 -14.89 16.14
CA VAL A 222 -16.21 -14.54 16.83
C VAL A 222 -15.12 -14.16 15.82
N ILE A 223 -15.00 -14.93 14.74
CA ILE A 223 -14.02 -14.66 13.66
C ILE A 223 -14.47 -13.44 12.87
N GLN A 224 -15.78 -13.34 12.56
CA GLN A 224 -16.37 -12.19 11.86
C GLN A 224 -16.10 -10.86 12.59
N GLY A 225 -16.14 -10.86 13.92
CA GLY A 225 -15.75 -9.71 14.73
C GLY A 225 -14.24 -9.47 14.75
N ALA A 226 -13.43 -10.52 14.86
CA ALA A 226 -11.97 -10.41 14.92
C ALA A 226 -11.36 -9.81 13.64
N VAL A 227 -11.89 -10.16 12.47
CA VAL A 227 -11.38 -9.64 11.18
C VAL A 227 -11.59 -8.13 11.01
N LEU A 228 -12.52 -7.51 11.77
CA LEU A 228 -12.74 -6.05 11.72
C LEU A 228 -11.55 -5.24 12.26
N ALA A 229 -10.61 -5.87 12.97
CA ALA A 229 -9.36 -5.25 13.39
C ALA A 229 -8.33 -5.12 12.24
N ASN A 230 -8.62 -5.71 11.09
CA ASN A 230 -7.71 -5.76 9.95
C ASN A 230 -8.02 -4.66 8.92
N PRO A 231 -7.10 -3.72 8.63
CA PRO A 231 -7.33 -2.69 7.63
C PRO A 231 -7.55 -3.25 6.22
N LEU A 232 -6.96 -4.41 5.89
CA LEU A 232 -7.11 -5.04 4.57
C LEU A 232 -8.57 -5.46 4.31
N LEU A 233 -9.35 -5.78 5.35
CA LEU A 233 -10.77 -6.09 5.19
C LEU A 233 -11.53 -4.93 4.56
N TYR A 234 -11.33 -3.71 5.06
CA TYR A 234 -12.02 -2.52 4.55
C TYR A 234 -11.53 -2.13 3.15
N MET A 235 -10.26 -2.40 2.82
CA MET A 235 -9.74 -2.22 1.47
C MET A 235 -10.41 -3.20 0.50
N SER A 236 -10.51 -4.49 0.87
CA SER A 236 -11.15 -5.53 0.07
C SER A 236 -12.63 -5.24 -0.13
N GLU A 237 -13.38 -5.00 0.95
CA GLU A 237 -14.81 -4.70 0.90
C GLU A 237 -15.11 -3.38 0.19
N GLY A 238 -14.27 -2.36 0.38
CA GLY A 238 -14.42 -1.08 -0.30
C GLY A 238 -14.19 -1.16 -1.81
N LEU A 239 -13.14 -1.86 -2.25
CA LEU A 239 -12.93 -2.11 -3.68
C LEU A 239 -14.04 -3.00 -4.25
N ARG A 240 -14.53 -3.97 -3.48
CA ARG A 240 -15.62 -4.86 -3.89
C ARG A 240 -16.92 -4.09 -4.10
N ALA A 241 -17.27 -3.19 -3.18
CA ALA A 241 -18.39 -2.26 -3.33
C ALA A 241 -18.23 -1.33 -4.54
N ALA A 242 -16.99 -1.02 -4.93
CA ALA A 242 -16.71 -0.14 -6.06
C ALA A 242 -16.75 -0.83 -7.43
N THR A 243 -16.61 -2.15 -7.49
CA THR A 243 -16.41 -2.87 -8.77
C THR A 243 -17.40 -4.01 -9.01
N VAL A 244 -18.20 -4.37 -8.02
CA VAL A 244 -19.16 -5.47 -8.09
C VAL A 244 -20.54 -4.99 -7.66
N VAL A 245 -21.55 -5.19 -8.51
CA VAL A 245 -22.93 -4.79 -8.25
C VAL A 245 -23.74 -5.97 -7.71
N GLY A 246 -24.69 -5.69 -6.81
CA GLY A 246 -25.66 -6.68 -6.31
C GLY A 246 -25.08 -7.69 -5.32
N VAL A 247 -23.97 -7.34 -4.67
CA VAL A 247 -23.32 -8.14 -3.64
C VAL A 247 -23.38 -7.37 -2.32
N ASP A 248 -23.82 -8.04 -1.26
CA ASP A 248 -23.76 -7.48 0.08
C ASP A 248 -22.30 -7.23 0.45
N HIS A 249 -22.04 -6.00 0.87
CA HIS A 249 -20.73 -5.52 1.26
C HIS A 249 -20.88 -4.69 2.53
N LEU A 250 -19.79 -4.56 3.27
CA LEU A 250 -19.77 -3.70 4.45
C LEU A 250 -20.23 -2.28 4.10
N SER A 251 -20.98 -1.63 5.00
CA SER A 251 -21.51 -0.28 4.74
C SER A 251 -20.39 0.68 4.34
N LEU A 252 -20.61 1.49 3.29
CA LEU A 252 -19.60 2.42 2.80
C LEU A 252 -19.17 3.43 3.89
N VAL A 253 -20.07 3.79 4.80
CA VAL A 253 -19.76 4.65 5.95
C VAL A 253 -18.73 3.97 6.86
N ALA A 254 -18.88 2.68 7.14
CA ALA A 254 -17.90 1.92 7.92
C ALA A 254 -16.59 1.76 7.15
N VAL A 255 -16.65 1.46 5.85
CA VAL A 255 -15.46 1.36 4.99
C VAL A 255 -14.64 2.64 5.02
N TYR A 256 -15.23 3.79 4.70
CA TYR A 256 -14.51 5.07 4.70
C TYR A 256 -14.07 5.49 6.10
N GLY A 257 -14.97 5.42 7.09
CA GLY A 257 -14.69 5.89 8.44
C GLY A 257 -13.58 5.09 9.12
N VAL A 258 -13.65 3.76 9.05
CA VAL A 258 -12.68 2.89 9.71
C VAL A 258 -11.37 2.82 8.93
N LEU A 259 -11.41 2.78 7.59
CA LEU A 259 -10.18 2.78 6.79
C LEU A 259 -9.42 4.10 6.94
N ALA A 260 -10.11 5.25 6.96
CA ALA A 260 -9.49 6.53 7.27
C ALA A 260 -8.94 6.57 8.70
N GLY A 261 -9.67 6.01 9.67
CA GLY A 261 -9.20 5.82 11.04
C GLY A 261 -7.89 5.03 11.11
N PHE A 262 -7.80 3.89 10.43
CA PHE A 262 -6.57 3.10 10.32
C PHE A 262 -5.45 3.87 9.63
N ALA A 263 -5.72 4.54 8.52
CA ALA A 263 -4.72 5.33 7.81
C ALA A 263 -4.11 6.41 8.73
N ILE A 264 -4.94 7.14 9.46
CA ILE A 264 -4.48 8.17 10.41
C ILE A 264 -3.70 7.53 11.57
N LEU A 265 -4.25 6.49 12.20
CA LEU A 265 -3.63 5.83 13.34
C LEU A 265 -2.25 5.27 12.99
N LEU A 266 -2.15 4.53 11.88
CA LEU A 266 -0.91 3.94 11.42
C LEU A 266 0.09 5.00 10.98
N ALA A 267 -0.36 6.07 10.32
CA ALA A 267 0.51 7.20 9.98
C ALA A 267 1.08 7.86 11.24
N VAL A 268 0.27 8.09 12.27
CA VAL A 268 0.73 8.65 13.56
C VAL A 268 1.75 7.73 14.22
N ILE A 269 1.48 6.43 14.28
CA ILE A 269 2.42 5.44 14.85
C ILE A 269 3.74 5.46 14.07
N GLY A 270 3.69 5.38 12.73
CA GLY A 270 4.87 5.37 11.88
C GLY A 270 5.67 6.67 11.95
N ILE A 271 5.01 7.84 11.93
CA ILE A 271 5.72 9.14 12.05
C ILE A 271 6.40 9.27 13.42
N HIS A 272 5.73 8.85 14.49
CA HIS A 272 6.29 8.91 15.84
C HIS A 272 7.44 7.92 16.02
N GLY A 273 7.31 6.71 15.50
CA GLY A 273 8.37 5.70 15.48
C GLY A 273 9.59 6.17 14.67
N PHE A 274 9.37 6.74 13.50
CA PHE A 274 10.42 7.29 12.65
C PHE A 274 11.17 8.44 13.34
N ARG A 275 10.45 9.30 14.07
CA ARG A 275 11.07 10.38 14.85
C ARG A 275 11.98 9.87 15.97
N ARG A 276 11.56 8.82 16.69
CA ARG A 276 12.38 8.23 17.76
C ARG A 276 13.71 7.71 17.21
N HIS A 277 13.68 6.92 16.14
CA HIS A 277 14.88 6.35 15.53
C HIS A 277 15.89 7.37 14.98
N ILE A 278 15.49 8.62 14.75
CA ILE A 278 16.39 9.68 14.24
C ILE A 278 16.97 10.55 15.37
N VAL A 279 16.26 10.65 16.50
CA VAL A 279 16.63 11.53 17.61
C VAL A 279 17.45 10.79 18.67
N ASP A 280 17.20 9.50 18.86
CA ASP A 280 17.87 8.61 19.80
C ASP A 280 19.07 7.91 19.16
#